data_AF-A0A934BMJ5-F1
#
_entry.id   AF-A0A934BMJ5-F1
#
_cell.length_a   1.000
_cell.length_b   1.000
_cell.length_c   1.000
_cell.angle_alpha   90.00
_cell.angle_beta   90.00
_cell.angle_gamma   90.00
#
_symmetry.space_group_name_H-M   'P 1'
#
loop_
_entity.id
_entity.type
_entity.pdbx_description
1 polymer ?
#
loop_
_entity_poly.entity_id
_entity_poly.type
_entity_poly.pdbx_seq_one_letter_code
_entity_poly.pdbx_strand_id
1 'polypeptide(L)'
;MKRSLIALLGAALVGGAVMTASAAAADWKLALQAWTFNKDTFCETVDRAKALGLKYIEAFPGQVIGEGVEAKLTPDIDAATQKKVLAKLKLAGVTLVNFGVTGAKDEAGWTKLFEFAKAMGIQTIVSEPAPEQLPLIDKLANKYKINVAIHNHPEPSKYWNPDTVLAALKGCSKRIGACADTGHWVRSGLCPVASLRKLQGHIISLHLKDLGAKERKAHDVPWGTGVGNAGAMLTEMKRQGFKGVFSIEYEHNTPQLMSDVKKCVCYFNQAAPMSEKDLLAGKALPGGFTWKPEDIWAGVKPDAAGKWSDSMMQAAEKAAAAEPKTKKEVKKEMRKEKKQGKKQNK
;
A
#
# COMPACT_ATOMS: atom_id res chain seq x y z
N MET A 1 68.68 -22.49 13.73
CA MET A 1 67.44 -21.80 13.30
C MET A 1 66.27 -22.31 14.14
N LYS A 2 65.89 -21.60 15.21
CA LYS A 2 64.70 -21.91 16.02
C LYS A 2 63.60 -20.94 15.59
N ARG A 3 62.45 -21.45 15.10
CA ARG A 3 61.26 -20.64 14.82
C ARG A 3 60.19 -20.95 15.86
N SER A 4 59.78 -19.90 16.55
CA SER A 4 58.77 -19.86 17.60
C SER A 4 57.36 -20.12 17.06
N LEU A 5 56.54 -20.85 17.83
CA LEU A 5 55.08 -20.81 17.73
C LEU A 5 54.55 -19.89 18.83
N ILE A 6 53.82 -18.84 18.44
CA ILE A 6 52.92 -18.09 19.33
C ILE A 6 51.52 -18.28 18.77
N ALA A 7 50.64 -18.87 19.57
CA ALA A 7 49.22 -19.03 19.31
C ALA A 7 48.49 -17.70 19.52
N LEU A 8 47.64 -17.31 18.57
CA LEU A 8 46.73 -16.18 18.69
C LEU A 8 45.29 -16.72 18.72
N LEU A 9 44.63 -16.58 19.89
CA LEU A 9 43.19 -16.74 20.03
C LEU A 9 42.51 -15.53 19.38
N GLY A 10 41.74 -15.76 18.31
CA GLY A 10 40.82 -14.78 17.74
C GLY A 10 39.40 -14.98 18.27
N ALA A 11 38.92 -14.07 19.12
CA ALA A 11 37.52 -14.00 19.52
C ALA A 11 36.68 -13.42 18.37
N ALA A 12 35.70 -14.19 17.88
CA ALA A 12 34.75 -13.75 16.87
C ALA A 12 33.59 -12.98 17.51
N LEU A 13 33.57 -11.66 17.33
CA LEU A 13 32.41 -10.80 17.58
C LEU A 13 31.38 -10.99 16.45
N VAL A 14 30.24 -11.59 16.77
CA VAL A 14 29.08 -11.66 15.87
C VAL A 14 28.36 -10.31 15.91
N GLY A 15 28.72 -9.41 15.00
CA GLY A 15 27.97 -8.19 14.74
C GLY A 15 26.66 -8.50 14.00
N GLY A 16 25.52 -8.22 14.63
CA GLY A 16 24.21 -8.27 13.98
C GLY A 16 24.12 -7.21 12.88
N ALA A 17 24.17 -7.65 11.62
CA ALA A 17 23.95 -6.76 10.49
C ALA A 17 22.48 -6.31 10.46
N VAL A 18 22.26 -5.03 10.71
CA VAL A 18 21.01 -4.36 10.34
C VAL A 18 20.97 -4.34 8.81
N MET A 19 20.18 -5.24 8.22
CA MET A 19 19.94 -5.26 6.77
C MET A 19 19.24 -3.98 6.36
N THR A 20 20.00 -3.02 5.86
CA THR A 20 19.47 -1.90 5.08
C THR A 20 19.16 -2.40 3.67
N ALA A 21 17.99 -3.02 3.50
CA ALA A 21 17.51 -3.43 2.19
C ALA A 21 17.08 -2.20 1.38
N SER A 22 17.93 -1.77 0.45
CA SER A 22 17.54 -0.86 -0.63
C SER A 22 16.64 -1.60 -1.60
N ALA A 23 15.38 -1.18 -1.73
CA ALA A 23 14.42 -1.66 -2.72
C ALA A 23 14.80 -1.24 -4.16
N ALA A 24 16.02 -1.55 -4.60
CA ALA A 24 16.56 -1.12 -5.89
C ALA A 24 16.08 -1.96 -7.09
N ALA A 25 14.93 -2.64 -6.99
CA ALA A 25 14.36 -3.45 -8.08
C ALA A 25 12.91 -3.07 -8.47
N ALA A 26 12.35 -2.01 -7.89
CA ALA A 26 11.16 -1.31 -8.37
C ALA A 26 11.19 0.10 -7.79
N ASP A 27 10.78 1.15 -8.53
CA ASP A 27 10.70 2.55 -8.05
C ASP A 27 9.54 2.74 -7.04
N TRP A 28 9.37 1.79 -6.13
CA TRP A 28 8.33 1.75 -5.11
C TRP A 28 8.78 2.50 -3.87
N LYS A 29 7.92 3.38 -3.39
CA LYS A 29 8.11 4.14 -2.16
C LYS A 29 7.20 3.55 -1.08
N LEU A 30 7.78 2.98 -0.04
CA LEU A 30 7.02 2.56 1.15
C LEU A 30 6.89 3.76 2.10
N ALA A 31 5.66 4.19 2.37
CA ALA A 31 5.35 5.30 3.26
C ALA A 31 4.55 4.84 4.47
N LEU A 32 4.63 5.59 5.57
CA LEU A 32 3.68 5.45 6.68
C LEU A 32 2.46 6.35 6.42
N GLN A 33 1.25 5.82 6.47
CA GLN A 33 0.04 6.64 6.59
C GLN A 33 -0.10 7.04 8.06
N ALA A 34 0.00 8.34 8.37
CA ALA A 34 0.03 8.88 9.72
C ALA A 34 -1.21 8.55 10.59
N TRP A 35 -2.36 8.27 9.97
CA TRP A 35 -3.59 7.81 10.62
C TRP A 35 -3.40 6.50 11.39
N THR A 36 -2.43 5.67 10.96
CA THR A 36 -1.97 4.50 11.72
C THR A 36 -1.67 4.85 13.18
N PHE A 37 -1.08 6.02 13.41
CA PHE A 37 -0.73 6.54 14.72
C PHE A 37 -1.54 7.81 15.07
N ASN A 38 -2.83 7.82 14.74
CA ASN A 38 -3.71 8.99 14.92
C ASN A 38 -3.87 9.51 16.37
N LYS A 39 -3.42 8.73 17.37
CA LYS A 39 -3.36 9.16 18.78
C LYS A 39 -2.11 9.95 19.13
N ASP A 40 -1.07 9.88 18.29
CA ASP A 40 0.16 10.63 18.46
C ASP A 40 0.08 11.98 17.73
N THR A 41 0.96 12.90 18.10
CA THR A 41 1.24 14.09 17.30
C THR A 41 1.92 13.72 15.98
N PHE A 42 1.90 14.64 15.01
CA PHE A 42 2.58 14.47 13.73
C PHE A 42 4.09 14.29 13.92
N CYS A 43 4.72 15.10 14.79
CA CYS A 43 6.15 14.98 15.08
C CYS A 43 6.52 13.61 15.66
N GLU A 44 5.75 13.08 16.60
CA GLU A 44 5.93 11.72 17.13
C GLU A 44 5.73 10.66 16.04
N THR A 45 4.73 10.84 15.16
CA THR A 45 4.49 9.95 14.03
C THR A 45 5.66 9.93 13.05
N VAL A 46 6.29 11.09 12.79
CA VAL A 46 7.52 11.19 12.00
C VAL A 46 8.68 10.43 12.66
N ASP A 47 8.82 10.51 13.99
CA ASP A 47 9.84 9.74 14.71
C ASP A 47 9.58 8.23 14.64
N ARG A 48 8.32 7.80 14.66
CA ARG A 48 7.96 6.38 14.43
C ARG A 48 8.30 5.93 13.01
N ALA A 49 7.99 6.74 11.99
CA ALA A 49 8.37 6.44 10.61
C ALA A 49 9.89 6.23 10.51
N LYS A 50 10.69 7.13 11.10
CA LYS A 50 12.15 7.00 11.17
C LYS A 50 12.57 5.72 11.90
N ALA A 51 11.97 5.41 13.05
CA ALA A 51 12.29 4.20 13.82
C ALA A 51 11.94 2.89 13.07
N LEU A 52 10.95 2.94 12.17
CA LEU A 52 10.61 1.84 11.25
C LEU A 52 11.56 1.75 10.04
N GLY A 53 12.47 2.71 9.87
CA GLY A 53 13.35 2.81 8.70
C GLY A 53 12.65 3.33 7.44
N LEU A 54 11.47 3.95 7.58
CA LEU A 54 10.71 4.52 6.47
C LEU A 54 11.26 5.90 6.11
N LYS A 55 11.35 6.17 4.81
CA LYS A 55 11.82 7.45 4.25
C LYS A 55 10.68 8.35 3.78
N TYR A 56 9.45 7.86 3.83
CA TYR A 56 8.27 8.53 3.29
C TYR A 56 7.12 8.48 4.29
N ILE A 57 6.30 9.53 4.29
CA ILE A 57 5.08 9.63 5.11
C ILE A 57 3.95 10.25 4.29
N GLU A 58 2.74 9.78 4.54
CA GLU A 58 1.49 10.38 4.14
C GLU A 58 0.81 10.95 5.38
N ALA A 59 0.52 12.24 5.38
CA ALA A 59 -0.12 12.89 6.54
C ALA A 59 -1.63 13.06 6.33
N PHE A 60 -2.40 13.01 7.41
CA PHE A 60 -3.84 13.25 7.38
C PHE A 60 -4.19 14.65 7.91
N PRO A 61 -5.29 15.28 7.46
CA PRO A 61 -5.67 16.60 7.90
C PRO A 61 -6.10 16.59 9.37
N GLY A 62 -5.61 17.55 10.16
CA GLY A 62 -6.08 17.78 11.52
C GLY A 62 -5.28 17.10 12.63
N GLN A 63 -4.20 16.36 12.30
CA GLN A 63 -3.29 15.84 13.31
C GLN A 63 -2.60 16.99 14.06
N VAL A 64 -2.52 16.93 15.39
CA VAL A 64 -1.77 17.91 16.19
C VAL A 64 -0.29 17.84 15.82
N ILE A 65 0.37 18.98 15.58
CA ILE A 65 1.75 18.99 15.06
C ILE A 65 2.74 18.47 16.10
N GLY A 66 2.72 19.01 17.32
CA GLY A 66 3.64 18.63 18.40
C GLY A 66 4.91 19.49 18.46
N GLU A 67 5.86 19.13 19.33
CA GLU A 67 7.14 19.83 19.54
C GLU A 67 7.02 21.35 19.75
N GLY A 68 6.10 21.77 20.61
CA GLY A 68 5.87 23.19 20.94
C GLY A 68 5.12 23.97 19.85
N VAL A 69 4.53 23.29 18.86
CA VAL A 69 3.61 23.88 17.90
C VAL A 69 2.16 23.57 18.28
N GLU A 70 1.45 24.57 18.79
CA GLU A 70 0.04 24.49 19.18
C GLU A 70 -0.91 24.66 17.99
N ALA A 71 -0.71 23.87 16.93
CA ALA A 71 -1.56 23.88 15.75
C ALA A 71 -1.79 22.45 15.24
N LYS A 72 -2.84 22.30 14.45
CA LYS A 72 -3.12 21.08 13.70
C LYS A 72 -2.58 21.22 12.28
N LEU A 73 -2.11 20.13 11.70
CA LEU A 73 -1.64 20.09 10.32
C LEU A 73 -2.84 20.19 9.36
N THR A 74 -3.15 21.41 8.94
CA THR A 74 -4.22 21.72 7.97
C THR A 74 -3.69 22.67 6.89
N PRO A 75 -4.41 22.86 5.76
CA PRO A 75 -4.05 23.88 4.77
C PRO A 75 -4.05 25.32 5.29
N ASP A 76 -4.49 25.57 6.53
CA ASP A 76 -4.59 26.90 7.13
C ASP A 76 -3.32 27.30 7.90
N ILE A 77 -2.36 26.39 8.11
CA ILE A 77 -1.14 26.73 8.85
C ILE A 77 -0.29 27.76 8.11
N ASP A 78 0.28 28.69 8.85
CA ASP A 78 1.11 29.75 8.30
C ASP A 78 2.48 29.25 7.79
N ALA A 79 3.16 30.08 7.01
CA ALA A 79 4.46 29.73 6.43
C ALA A 79 5.55 29.44 7.48
N ALA A 80 5.46 30.03 8.67
CA ALA A 80 6.40 29.77 9.76
C ALA A 80 6.22 28.35 10.32
N THR A 81 4.97 27.93 10.49
CA THR A 81 4.59 26.58 10.93
C THR A 81 4.94 25.54 9.87
N GLN A 82 4.67 25.82 8.59
CA GLN A 82 5.09 24.96 7.48
C GLN A 82 6.62 24.72 7.51
N LYS A 83 7.42 25.76 7.72
CA LYS A 83 8.89 25.64 7.86
C LYS A 83 9.30 24.74 9.02
N LYS A 84 8.63 24.84 10.18
CA LYS A 84 8.90 23.97 11.35
C LYS A 84 8.62 22.50 11.03
N VAL A 85 7.46 22.22 10.40
CA VAL A 85 7.08 20.86 9.99
C VAL A 85 8.09 20.29 8.97
N LEU A 86 8.46 21.07 7.95
CA LEU A 86 9.46 20.68 6.96
C LEU A 86 10.85 20.46 7.59
N ALA A 87 11.22 21.24 8.61
CA ALA A 87 12.48 21.07 9.34
C ALA A 87 12.48 19.75 10.13
N LYS A 88 11.39 19.42 10.84
CA LYS A 88 11.25 18.12 11.54
C LYS A 88 11.39 16.94 10.57
N LEU A 89 10.68 16.99 9.45
CA LEU A 89 10.75 15.98 8.39
C LEU A 89 12.19 15.80 7.87
N LYS A 90 12.86 16.92 7.56
CA LYS A 90 14.26 16.93 7.11
C LYS A 90 15.21 16.33 8.15
N LEU A 91 15.09 16.70 9.42
CA LEU A 91 15.90 16.17 10.52
C LEU A 91 15.69 14.65 10.71
N ALA A 92 14.46 14.18 10.49
CA ALA A 92 14.14 12.76 10.56
C ALA A 92 14.60 11.97 9.32
N GLY A 93 14.94 12.64 8.21
CA GLY A 93 15.22 12.00 6.93
C GLY A 93 13.96 11.41 6.28
N VAL A 94 12.79 11.98 6.59
CA VAL A 94 11.47 11.53 6.12
C VAL A 94 10.90 12.58 5.17
N THR A 95 10.40 12.15 4.01
CA THR A 95 9.76 13.02 3.01
C THR A 95 8.25 12.87 3.08
N LEU A 96 7.54 13.99 3.23
CA LEU A 96 6.08 14.03 3.08
C LEU A 96 5.71 13.90 1.60
N VAL A 97 5.11 12.77 1.21
CA VAL A 97 4.81 12.46 -0.20
C VAL A 97 3.35 12.69 -0.56
N ASN A 98 2.46 12.35 0.37
CA ASN A 98 1.02 12.42 0.17
C ASN A 98 0.36 13.18 1.33
N PHE A 99 -0.82 13.75 1.09
CA PHE A 99 -1.67 14.34 2.13
C PHE A 99 -3.14 14.00 1.90
N GLY A 100 -3.79 13.42 2.91
CA GLY A 100 -5.19 13.05 2.87
C GLY A 100 -5.55 11.94 3.87
N VAL A 101 -6.77 11.41 3.83
CA VAL A 101 -7.86 11.75 2.90
C VAL A 101 -8.44 13.13 3.22
N THR A 102 -8.53 14.03 2.24
CA THR A 102 -8.98 15.42 2.45
C THR A 102 -9.78 15.96 1.26
N GLY A 103 -10.36 17.15 1.39
CA GLY A 103 -11.11 17.81 0.31
C GLY A 103 -11.53 19.22 0.70
N ALA A 104 -12.17 19.91 -0.24
CA ALA A 104 -12.70 21.26 -0.04
C ALA A 104 -14.11 21.40 -0.64
N LYS A 105 -14.84 22.42 -0.22
CA LYS A 105 -16.22 22.68 -0.69
C LYS A 105 -16.24 23.38 -2.06
N ASP A 106 -15.39 24.38 -2.25
CA ASP A 106 -15.41 25.29 -3.39
C ASP A 106 -14.00 25.48 -4.02
N GLU A 107 -13.94 26.27 -5.09
CA GLU A 107 -12.68 26.57 -5.81
C GLU A 107 -11.65 27.28 -4.93
N ALA A 108 -12.07 28.15 -4.02
CA ALA A 108 -11.16 28.83 -3.11
C ALA A 108 -10.49 27.84 -2.16
N GLY A 109 -11.26 26.94 -1.55
CA GLY A 109 -10.74 25.90 -0.67
C GLY A 109 -9.85 24.89 -1.40
N TRP A 110 -10.22 24.47 -2.61
CA TRP A 110 -9.38 23.59 -3.43
C TRP A 110 -8.07 24.27 -3.81
N THR A 111 -8.11 25.53 -4.26
CA THR A 111 -6.92 26.32 -4.58
C THR A 111 -5.98 26.41 -3.38
N LYS A 112 -6.52 26.71 -2.19
CA LYS A 112 -5.75 26.75 -0.94
C LYS A 112 -5.09 25.41 -0.62
N LEU A 113 -5.81 24.30 -0.80
CA LEU A 113 -5.27 22.96 -0.59
C LEU A 113 -4.11 22.65 -1.55
N PHE A 114 -4.23 23.00 -2.83
CA PHE A 114 -3.14 22.83 -3.80
C PHE A 114 -1.94 23.73 -3.52
N GLU A 115 -2.16 24.96 -3.05
CA GLU A 115 -1.08 25.87 -2.64
C GLU A 115 -0.34 25.36 -1.41
N PHE A 116 -1.07 24.88 -0.40
CA PHE A 116 -0.49 24.19 0.75
C PHE A 116 0.32 22.96 0.31
N ALA A 117 -0.25 22.11 -0.55
CA ALA A 117 0.43 20.92 -1.04
C ALA A 117 1.74 21.27 -1.77
N LYS A 118 1.73 22.31 -2.60
CA LYS A 118 2.92 22.84 -3.28
C LYS A 118 3.96 23.36 -2.28
N ALA A 119 3.55 24.14 -1.28
CA ALA A 119 4.45 24.71 -0.28
C ALA A 119 5.12 23.64 0.60
N MET A 120 4.41 22.55 0.87
CA MET A 120 4.90 21.42 1.65
C MET A 120 5.65 20.36 0.83
N GLY A 121 5.74 20.53 -0.50
CA GLY A 121 6.39 19.56 -1.39
C GLY A 121 5.63 18.24 -1.59
N ILE A 122 4.32 18.24 -1.31
CA ILE A 122 3.44 17.09 -1.49
C ILE A 122 3.26 16.78 -2.98
N GLN A 123 3.36 15.50 -3.34
CA GLN A 123 3.22 15.02 -4.72
C GLN A 123 1.79 14.61 -5.06
N THR A 124 1.05 14.11 -4.08
CA THR A 124 -0.31 13.59 -4.26
C THR A 124 -1.22 14.05 -3.13
N ILE A 125 -2.39 14.59 -3.48
CA ILE A 125 -3.50 14.80 -2.57
C ILE A 125 -4.40 13.55 -2.64
N VAL A 126 -4.70 12.93 -1.52
CA VAL A 126 -5.65 11.81 -1.44
C VAL A 126 -7.01 12.36 -1.06
N SER A 127 -8.07 12.03 -1.81
CA SER A 127 -9.37 12.68 -1.67
C SER A 127 -10.57 11.81 -2.06
N GLU A 128 -11.78 12.22 -1.68
CA GLU A 128 -13.06 11.61 -2.04
C GLU A 128 -14.06 12.66 -2.56
N PRO A 129 -13.72 13.38 -3.64
CA PRO A 129 -14.51 14.53 -4.09
C PRO A 129 -15.90 14.13 -4.57
N ALA A 130 -16.83 15.07 -4.65
CA ALA A 130 -18.04 14.86 -5.42
C ALA A 130 -17.72 14.83 -6.94
N PRO A 131 -18.40 14.00 -7.76
CA PRO A 131 -18.07 13.89 -9.19
C PRO A 131 -18.09 15.24 -9.93
N GLU A 132 -19.00 16.12 -9.56
CA GLU A 132 -19.13 17.48 -10.09
C GLU A 132 -17.93 18.39 -9.80
N GLN A 133 -17.10 18.06 -8.79
CA GLN A 133 -15.89 18.80 -8.48
C GLN A 133 -14.69 18.35 -9.32
N LEU A 134 -14.73 17.15 -9.94
CA LEU A 134 -13.59 16.57 -10.67
C LEU A 134 -13.06 17.44 -11.81
N PRO A 135 -13.88 18.13 -12.63
CA PRO A 135 -13.36 19.02 -13.67
C PRO A 135 -12.49 20.17 -13.11
N LEU A 136 -12.92 20.75 -12.00
CA LEU A 136 -12.16 21.80 -11.30
C LEU A 136 -10.87 21.23 -10.69
N ILE A 137 -10.96 20.08 -10.02
CA ILE A 137 -9.82 19.41 -9.39
C ILE A 137 -8.78 19.02 -10.44
N ASP A 138 -9.20 18.51 -11.60
CA ASP A 138 -8.31 18.15 -12.70
C ASP A 138 -7.60 19.37 -13.30
N LYS A 139 -8.32 20.49 -13.48
CA LYS A 139 -7.72 21.77 -13.88
C LYS A 139 -6.63 22.22 -12.90
N LEU A 140 -6.90 22.14 -11.60
CA LEU A 140 -5.94 22.52 -10.55
C LEU A 140 -4.76 21.53 -10.48
N ALA A 141 -5.02 20.22 -10.54
CA ALA A 141 -3.99 19.19 -10.57
C ALA A 141 -2.96 19.43 -11.69
N ASN A 142 -3.44 19.77 -12.89
CA ASN A 142 -2.59 20.14 -14.02
C ASN A 142 -1.85 21.47 -13.80
N LYS A 143 -2.52 22.51 -13.31
CA LYS A 143 -1.90 23.81 -13.01
C LYS A 143 -0.76 23.70 -12.00
N TYR A 144 -0.98 22.99 -10.89
CA TYR A 144 -0.01 22.87 -9.79
C TYR A 144 0.99 21.72 -10.00
N LYS A 145 0.75 20.86 -10.98
CA LYS A 145 1.53 19.64 -11.25
C LYS A 145 1.53 18.66 -10.07
N ILE A 146 0.43 18.62 -9.32
CA ILE A 146 0.19 17.75 -8.17
C ILE A 146 -0.89 16.75 -8.54
N ASN A 147 -0.70 15.49 -8.18
CA ASN A 147 -1.67 14.43 -8.47
C ASN A 147 -2.82 14.45 -7.46
N VAL A 148 -3.99 13.94 -7.86
CA VAL A 148 -5.10 13.65 -6.94
C VAL A 148 -5.50 12.19 -7.07
N ALA A 149 -5.47 11.47 -5.96
CA ALA A 149 -5.79 10.06 -5.89
C ALA A 149 -7.13 9.88 -5.15
N ILE A 150 -8.14 9.36 -5.86
CA ILE A 150 -9.48 9.08 -5.33
C ILE A 150 -9.39 7.85 -4.41
N HIS A 151 -9.67 8.05 -3.13
CA HIS A 151 -9.66 6.98 -2.12
C HIS A 151 -11.01 6.24 -2.07
N ASN A 152 -10.96 4.95 -1.74
CA ASN A 152 -12.15 4.11 -1.62
C ASN A 152 -12.42 3.68 -0.17
N HIS A 153 -13.55 4.10 0.41
CA HIS A 153 -14.04 3.55 1.68
C HIS A 153 -14.99 2.36 1.49
N PRO A 154 -15.29 1.57 2.53
CA PRO A 154 -16.18 0.41 2.42
C PRO A 154 -17.59 0.78 1.94
N GLU A 155 -18.27 -0.15 1.26
CA GLU A 155 -19.69 0.00 0.87
C GLU A 155 -20.60 0.25 2.10
N PRO A 156 -21.59 1.16 2.10
CA PRO A 156 -21.89 2.09 1.03
C PRO A 156 -20.98 3.32 1.14
N SER A 157 -20.20 3.57 0.09
CA SER A 157 -19.53 4.85 -0.13
C SER A 157 -19.58 5.15 -1.62
N LYS A 158 -19.19 6.35 -2.05
CA LYS A 158 -19.27 6.72 -3.49
C LYS A 158 -18.29 5.90 -4.35
N TYR A 159 -17.07 5.72 -3.84
CA TYR A 159 -15.95 5.12 -4.57
C TYR A 159 -15.60 3.71 -4.09
N TRP A 160 -16.53 3.02 -3.43
CA TRP A 160 -16.27 1.76 -2.73
C TRP A 160 -15.76 0.60 -3.59
N ASN A 161 -15.98 0.65 -4.91
CA ASN A 161 -15.52 -0.38 -5.84
C ASN A 161 -14.75 0.24 -7.03
N PRO A 162 -13.98 -0.58 -7.77
CA PRO A 162 -13.21 -0.11 -8.93
C PRO A 162 -14.06 0.50 -10.05
N ASP A 163 -15.29 0.04 -10.27
CA ASP A 163 -16.15 0.54 -11.35
C ASP A 163 -16.56 1.99 -11.11
N THR A 164 -16.93 2.34 -9.88
CA THR A 164 -17.31 3.72 -9.56
C THR A 164 -16.10 4.66 -9.64
N VAL A 165 -14.91 4.17 -9.30
CA VAL A 165 -13.65 4.91 -9.53
C VAL A 165 -13.40 5.10 -11.03
N LEU A 166 -13.44 4.05 -11.85
CA LEU A 166 -13.23 4.17 -13.30
C LEU A 166 -14.25 5.10 -13.97
N ALA A 167 -15.51 5.06 -13.53
CA ALA A 167 -16.54 5.97 -14.00
C ALA A 167 -16.19 7.44 -13.69
N ALA A 168 -15.70 7.72 -12.48
CA ALA A 168 -15.25 9.05 -12.07
C ALA A 168 -14.02 9.54 -12.85
N LEU A 169 -13.11 8.64 -13.22
CA LEU A 169 -11.91 8.99 -13.96
C LEU A 169 -12.16 9.30 -15.45
N LYS A 170 -13.36 9.02 -15.98
CA LYS A 170 -13.68 9.25 -17.38
C LYS A 170 -13.57 10.74 -17.73
N GLY A 171 -12.65 11.06 -18.65
CA GLY A 171 -12.41 12.44 -19.09
C GLY A 171 -11.45 13.24 -18.22
N CYS A 172 -10.96 12.70 -17.11
CA CYS A 172 -9.90 13.31 -16.32
C CYS A 172 -8.53 13.13 -16.97
N SER A 173 -7.60 14.05 -16.70
CA SER A 173 -6.19 13.88 -17.07
C SER A 173 -5.51 12.75 -16.28
N LYS A 174 -4.29 12.38 -16.69
CA LYS A 174 -3.43 11.40 -15.98
C LYS A 174 -3.02 11.83 -14.55
N ARG A 175 -3.36 13.04 -14.13
CA ARG A 175 -3.11 13.49 -12.75
C ARG A 175 -4.20 13.09 -11.77
N ILE A 176 -5.35 12.63 -12.26
CA ILE A 176 -6.41 12.08 -11.44
C ILE A 176 -6.39 10.56 -11.60
N GLY A 177 -6.43 9.84 -10.49
CA GLY A 177 -6.36 8.40 -10.45
C GLY A 177 -6.87 7.85 -9.13
N ALA A 178 -6.51 6.62 -8.79
CA ALA A 178 -6.94 5.95 -7.58
C ALA A 178 -5.88 5.99 -6.47
N CYS A 179 -6.33 6.22 -5.24
CA CYS A 179 -5.67 5.73 -4.03
C CYS A 179 -6.34 4.40 -3.68
N ALA A 180 -5.72 3.30 -4.10
CA ALA A 180 -6.29 1.97 -3.91
C ALA A 180 -6.16 1.54 -2.44
N ASP A 181 -7.26 1.59 -1.68
CA ASP A 181 -7.32 0.95 -0.36
C ASP A 181 -7.76 -0.50 -0.51
N THR A 182 -6.82 -1.40 -0.24
CA THR A 182 -7.03 -2.83 -0.44
C THR A 182 -7.85 -3.47 0.68
N GLY A 183 -7.82 -2.91 1.90
CA GLY A 183 -8.59 -3.41 3.03
C GLY A 183 -10.07 -3.07 2.91
N HIS A 184 -10.40 -1.88 2.42
CA HIS A 184 -11.78 -1.46 2.19
C HIS A 184 -12.48 -2.26 1.10
N TRP A 185 -11.75 -2.75 0.09
CA TRP A 185 -12.28 -3.74 -0.85
C TRP A 185 -12.59 -5.07 -0.18
N VAL A 186 -11.70 -5.58 0.68
CA VAL A 186 -11.97 -6.82 1.44
C VAL A 186 -13.20 -6.65 2.35
N ARG A 187 -13.35 -5.52 3.03
CA ARG A 187 -14.53 -5.17 3.86
C ARG A 187 -15.83 -5.10 3.05
N SER A 188 -15.73 -4.78 1.77
CA SER A 188 -16.85 -4.73 0.82
C SER A 188 -17.07 -6.05 0.08
N GLY A 189 -16.40 -7.13 0.49
CA GLY A 189 -16.55 -8.45 -0.15
C GLY A 189 -15.85 -8.59 -1.51
N LEU A 190 -15.04 -7.61 -1.92
CA LEU A 190 -14.30 -7.63 -3.18
C LEU A 190 -12.93 -8.29 -3.00
N CYS A 191 -12.39 -8.85 -4.09
CA CYS A 191 -11.00 -9.28 -4.11
C CYS A 191 -10.08 -8.09 -4.39
N PRO A 192 -9.13 -7.75 -3.51
CA PRO A 192 -8.24 -6.61 -3.74
C PRO A 192 -7.30 -6.83 -4.94
N VAL A 193 -6.85 -8.06 -5.23
CA VAL A 193 -6.01 -8.35 -6.40
C VAL A 193 -6.76 -8.10 -7.71
N ALA A 194 -8.02 -8.55 -7.80
CA ALA A 194 -8.87 -8.29 -8.96
C ALA A 194 -9.17 -6.80 -9.11
N SER A 195 -9.42 -6.10 -7.99
CA SER A 195 -9.63 -4.66 -7.98
C SER A 195 -8.42 -3.87 -8.45
N LEU A 196 -7.21 -4.21 -7.98
CA LEU A 196 -5.96 -3.60 -8.45
C LEU A 196 -5.77 -3.80 -9.95
N ARG A 197 -6.03 -5.01 -10.46
CA ARG A 197 -5.95 -5.29 -11.89
C ARG A 197 -6.93 -4.46 -12.71
N LYS A 198 -8.16 -4.33 -12.22
CA LYS A 198 -9.21 -3.54 -12.89
C LYS A 198 -8.83 -2.06 -13.01
N LEU A 199 -8.07 -1.53 -12.04
CA LEU A 199 -7.55 -0.17 -12.06
C LEU A 199 -6.18 -0.04 -12.74
N GLN A 200 -5.73 -1.02 -13.53
CA GLN A 200 -4.44 -0.95 -14.23
C GLN A 200 -4.31 0.35 -15.03
N GLY A 201 -3.19 1.05 -14.82
CA GLY A 201 -2.90 2.33 -15.49
C GLY A 201 -3.57 3.56 -14.84
N HIS A 202 -4.40 3.37 -13.82
CA HIS A 202 -5.11 4.43 -13.11
C HIS A 202 -4.71 4.58 -11.64
N ILE A 203 -3.90 3.67 -11.07
CA ILE A 203 -3.44 3.74 -9.68
C ILE A 203 -2.31 4.78 -9.55
N ILE A 204 -2.45 5.71 -8.60
CA ILE A 204 -1.43 6.72 -8.26
C ILE A 204 -0.71 6.34 -6.96
N SER A 205 -1.47 5.90 -5.97
CA SER A 205 -0.98 5.45 -4.67
C SER A 205 -1.86 4.34 -4.12
N LEU A 206 -1.40 3.72 -3.03
CA LEU A 206 -2.16 2.70 -2.32
C LEU A 206 -2.21 3.03 -0.84
N HIS A 207 -3.35 2.77 -0.21
CA HIS A 207 -3.42 2.44 1.21
C HIS A 207 -3.39 0.91 1.29
N LEU A 208 -2.18 0.34 1.41
CA LEU A 208 -2.02 -1.11 1.35
C LEU A 208 -2.32 -1.71 2.73
N LYS A 209 -3.28 -2.62 2.77
CA LYS A 209 -3.78 -3.27 3.98
C LYS A 209 -3.99 -4.75 3.74
N ASP A 210 -3.89 -5.54 4.79
CA ASP A 210 -4.27 -6.95 4.79
C ASP A 210 -5.19 -7.18 5.99
N LEU A 211 -6.26 -7.97 5.84
CA LEU A 211 -7.30 -8.13 6.86
C LEU A 211 -7.40 -9.57 7.36
N GLY A 212 -7.77 -9.73 8.63
CA GLY A 212 -7.92 -11.06 9.23
C GLY A 212 -9.07 -11.89 8.67
N ALA A 213 -10.09 -11.25 8.08
CA ALA A 213 -11.27 -11.92 7.53
C ALA A 213 -11.94 -11.09 6.42
N LYS A 214 -12.77 -11.76 5.60
CA LYS A 214 -13.54 -11.13 4.50
C LYS A 214 -14.90 -10.66 5.00
N GLU A 215 -14.89 -9.69 5.90
CA GLU A 215 -16.09 -9.12 6.49
C GLU A 215 -15.93 -7.64 6.79
N ARG A 216 -17.05 -6.93 6.90
CA ARG A 216 -17.08 -5.47 7.07
C ARG A 216 -16.31 -4.95 8.28
N LYS A 217 -16.33 -5.71 9.38
CA LYS A 217 -15.70 -5.32 10.67
C LYS A 217 -14.30 -5.89 10.86
N ALA A 218 -13.74 -6.56 9.86
CA ALA A 218 -12.40 -7.11 9.95
C ALA A 218 -11.37 -6.00 10.20
N HIS A 219 -10.47 -6.27 11.14
CA HIS A 219 -9.36 -5.39 11.46
C HIS A 219 -8.13 -5.75 10.64
N ASP A 220 -7.22 -4.79 10.55
CA ASP A 220 -5.96 -4.94 9.84
C ASP A 220 -5.04 -5.93 10.58
N VAL A 221 -4.34 -6.77 9.83
CA VAL A 221 -3.35 -7.72 10.32
C VAL A 221 -2.04 -7.54 9.57
N PRO A 222 -0.90 -8.01 10.11
CA PRO A 222 0.38 -7.88 9.41
C PRO A 222 0.32 -8.43 7.98
N TRP A 223 0.94 -7.72 7.04
CA TRP A 223 0.90 -8.11 5.63
C TRP A 223 1.43 -9.54 5.42
N GLY A 224 0.66 -10.33 4.66
CA GLY A 224 0.98 -11.73 4.37
C GLY A 224 0.34 -12.73 5.34
N THR A 225 -0.35 -12.26 6.38
CA THR A 225 -1.10 -13.12 7.31
C THR A 225 -2.61 -13.06 7.12
N GLY A 226 -3.12 -12.13 6.31
CA GLY A 226 -4.54 -11.93 6.12
C GLY A 226 -5.11 -12.58 4.86
N VAL A 227 -6.41 -12.42 4.69
CA VAL A 227 -7.18 -12.96 3.55
C VAL A 227 -7.06 -12.08 2.29
N GLY A 228 -6.48 -10.88 2.41
CA GLY A 228 -6.30 -9.94 1.29
C GLY A 228 -5.15 -10.32 0.36
N ASN A 229 -4.26 -11.23 0.79
CA ASN A 229 -3.16 -11.77 0.01
C ASN A 229 -2.16 -10.71 -0.49
N ALA A 230 -1.44 -10.11 0.45
CA ALA A 230 -0.43 -9.09 0.16
C ALA A 230 0.60 -9.51 -0.90
N GLY A 231 1.00 -10.78 -0.95
CA GLY A 231 1.96 -11.28 -1.94
C GLY A 231 1.45 -11.18 -3.38
N ALA A 232 0.18 -11.55 -3.62
CA ALA A 232 -0.42 -11.40 -4.95
C ALA A 232 -0.74 -9.95 -5.28
N MET A 233 -1.09 -9.12 -4.31
CA MET A 233 -1.24 -7.67 -4.53
C MET A 233 0.07 -7.06 -5.03
N LEU A 234 1.19 -7.35 -4.37
CA LEU A 234 2.51 -6.88 -4.83
C LEU A 234 2.90 -7.48 -6.19
N THR A 235 2.57 -8.75 -6.45
CA THR A 235 2.80 -9.37 -7.77
C THR A 235 2.03 -8.64 -8.86
N GLU A 236 0.76 -8.30 -8.62
CA GLU A 236 -0.07 -7.57 -9.58
C GLU A 236 0.51 -6.17 -9.83
N MET A 237 0.98 -5.46 -8.80
CA MET A 237 1.63 -4.16 -8.99
C MET A 237 2.93 -4.28 -9.81
N LYS A 238 3.71 -5.36 -9.66
CA LYS A 238 4.89 -5.64 -10.51
C LYS A 238 4.50 -5.86 -11.96
N ARG A 239 3.49 -6.70 -12.20
CA ARG A 239 2.96 -6.99 -13.54
C ARG A 239 2.51 -5.72 -14.26
N GLN A 240 1.90 -4.78 -13.54
CA GLN A 240 1.49 -3.48 -14.07
C GLN A 240 2.67 -2.53 -14.35
N GLY A 241 3.88 -2.85 -13.91
CA GLY A 241 5.02 -1.93 -13.94
C GLY A 241 4.80 -0.69 -13.08
N PHE A 242 3.99 -0.80 -12.01
CA PHE A 242 3.59 0.33 -11.19
C PHE A 242 4.80 1.01 -10.55
N LYS A 243 4.75 2.34 -10.50
CA LYS A 243 5.72 3.19 -9.83
C LYS A 243 4.95 4.21 -9.01
N GLY A 244 5.07 4.15 -7.68
CA GLY A 244 4.29 5.01 -6.80
C GLY A 244 4.49 4.69 -5.33
N VAL A 245 3.55 5.19 -4.53
CA VAL A 245 3.60 5.13 -3.07
C VAL A 245 2.69 4.01 -2.56
N PHE A 246 3.24 3.16 -1.70
CA PHE A 246 2.51 2.21 -0.86
C PHE A 246 2.48 2.80 0.54
N SER A 247 1.36 3.40 0.95
CA SER A 247 1.17 3.91 2.30
C SER A 247 0.67 2.78 3.20
N ILE A 248 1.40 2.52 4.28
CA ILE A 248 0.97 1.61 5.35
C ILE A 248 -0.08 2.34 6.17
N GLU A 249 -1.34 1.98 5.97
CA GLU A 249 -2.41 2.34 6.90
C GLU A 249 -2.76 1.11 7.72
N TYR A 250 -2.66 1.20 9.04
CA TYR A 250 -2.92 0.06 9.92
C TYR A 250 -3.87 0.47 11.05
N GLU A 251 -5.15 0.17 10.86
CA GLU A 251 -6.28 0.61 11.68
C GLU A 251 -6.65 -0.42 12.75
N HIS A 252 -5.66 -0.89 13.50
CA HIS A 252 -5.88 -1.74 14.66
C HIS A 252 -5.04 -1.26 15.84
N ASN A 253 -5.63 -0.37 16.64
CA ASN A 253 -4.94 0.34 17.71
C ASN A 253 -4.84 -0.53 18.97
N THR A 254 -3.76 -1.31 19.04
CA THR A 254 -3.39 -2.17 20.18
C THR A 254 -2.02 -1.76 20.72
N PRO A 255 -1.63 -2.23 21.92
CA PRO A 255 -0.25 -2.06 22.40
C PRO A 255 0.81 -2.66 21.46
N GLN A 256 0.42 -3.55 20.54
CA GLN A 256 1.29 -4.20 19.56
C GLN A 256 1.42 -3.43 18.24
N LEU A 257 0.68 -2.33 18.04
CA LEU A 257 0.61 -1.57 16.79
C LEU A 257 1.99 -1.33 16.14
N MET A 258 2.97 -0.83 16.89
CA MET A 258 4.32 -0.57 16.37
C MET A 258 5.02 -1.86 15.92
N SER A 259 4.84 -2.95 16.65
CA SER A 259 5.39 -4.27 16.30
C SER A 259 4.73 -4.84 15.03
N ASP A 260 3.42 -4.65 14.90
CA ASP A 260 2.66 -5.12 13.73
C ASP A 260 2.99 -4.33 12.46
N VAL A 261 3.09 -3.00 12.57
CA VAL A 261 3.58 -2.16 11.46
C VAL A 261 5.01 -2.55 11.06
N LYS A 262 5.89 -2.85 12.04
CA LYS A 262 7.24 -3.35 11.75
C LYS A 262 7.23 -4.66 10.96
N LYS A 263 6.28 -5.57 11.23
CA LYS A 263 6.10 -6.79 10.43
C LYS A 263 5.70 -6.48 8.99
N CYS A 264 4.82 -5.50 8.75
CA CYS A 264 4.47 -5.05 7.40
C CYS A 264 5.68 -4.50 6.64
N VAL A 265 6.49 -3.67 7.30
CA VAL A 265 7.74 -3.13 6.72
C VAL A 265 8.71 -4.25 6.36
N CYS A 266 8.93 -5.20 7.28
CA CYS A 266 9.78 -6.37 7.02
C CYS A 266 9.27 -7.21 5.85
N TYR A 267 7.96 -7.47 5.79
CA TYR A 267 7.34 -8.21 4.69
C TYR A 267 7.60 -7.50 3.35
N PHE A 268 7.33 -6.20 3.27
CA PHE A 268 7.51 -5.41 2.06
C PHE A 268 8.97 -5.39 1.61
N ASN A 269 9.91 -5.15 2.51
CA ASN A 269 11.35 -5.09 2.18
C ASN A 269 11.88 -6.44 1.68
N GLN A 270 11.29 -7.56 2.12
CA GLN A 270 11.58 -8.88 1.57
C GLN A 270 10.90 -9.09 0.21
N ALA A 271 9.62 -8.75 0.09
CA ALA A 271 8.77 -9.04 -1.06
C ALA A 271 9.06 -8.15 -2.28
N ALA A 272 9.27 -6.85 -2.08
CA ALA A 272 9.49 -5.87 -3.15
C ALA A 272 10.65 -6.23 -4.10
N PRO A 273 11.82 -6.73 -3.65
CA PRO A 273 12.89 -7.16 -4.56
C PRO A 273 12.69 -8.55 -5.18
N MET A 274 11.72 -9.35 -4.73
CA MET A 274 11.50 -10.70 -5.27
C MET A 274 10.95 -10.68 -6.70
N SER A 275 11.21 -11.77 -7.44
CA SER A 275 10.56 -12.00 -8.73
C SER A 275 9.07 -12.29 -8.56
N GLU A 276 8.27 -12.05 -9.59
CA GLU A 276 6.83 -12.41 -9.59
C GLU A 276 6.65 -13.90 -9.24
N LYS A 277 7.46 -14.77 -9.86
CA LYS A 277 7.47 -16.22 -9.59
C LYS A 277 7.71 -16.54 -8.11
N ASP A 278 8.61 -15.84 -7.45
CA ASP A 278 8.96 -16.08 -6.04
C ASP A 278 7.88 -15.58 -5.07
N LEU A 279 7.25 -14.44 -5.37
CA LEU A 279 6.12 -13.93 -4.61
C LEU A 279 4.93 -14.88 -4.67
N LEU A 280 4.61 -15.37 -5.86
CA LEU A 280 3.51 -16.31 -6.10
C LEU A 280 3.78 -17.67 -5.47
N ALA A 281 5.04 -18.10 -5.43
CA ALA A 281 5.48 -19.27 -4.69
C ALA A 281 5.47 -19.08 -3.14
N GLY A 282 5.06 -17.90 -2.64
CA GLY A 282 4.97 -17.60 -1.21
C GLY A 282 6.33 -17.66 -0.51
N LYS A 283 7.38 -17.15 -1.17
CA LYS A 283 8.75 -17.10 -0.61
C LYS A 283 8.98 -15.92 0.33
N ALA A 284 8.17 -14.86 0.27
CA ALA A 284 8.17 -13.78 1.26
C ALA A 284 7.62 -14.28 2.60
N LEU A 285 8.23 -13.86 3.72
CA LEU A 285 7.85 -14.27 5.07
C LEU A 285 7.12 -13.14 5.84
N PRO A 286 6.17 -13.45 6.75
CA PRO A 286 5.72 -14.79 7.13
C PRO A 286 5.00 -15.50 5.98
N GLY A 287 5.49 -16.70 5.65
CA GLY A 287 4.95 -17.49 4.55
C GLY A 287 3.78 -18.30 5.07
N GLY A 288 2.57 -18.06 4.58
CA GLY A 288 1.36 -18.79 5.00
C GLY A 288 0.54 -19.31 3.83
N PHE A 289 0.57 -18.59 2.71
CA PHE A 289 -0.33 -18.79 1.59
C PHE A 289 0.46 -18.89 0.28
N THR A 290 0.07 -19.82 -0.58
CA THR A 290 0.59 -19.95 -1.94
C THR A 290 -0.59 -19.90 -2.89
N TRP A 291 -0.59 -18.93 -3.80
CA TRP A 291 -1.58 -18.84 -4.86
C TRP A 291 -0.94 -19.25 -6.16
N LYS A 292 -1.60 -20.12 -6.94
CA LYS A 292 -1.24 -20.25 -8.35
C LYS A 292 -1.86 -19.05 -9.07
N PRO A 293 -1.08 -18.18 -9.71
CA PRO A 293 -1.61 -17.10 -10.55
C PRO A 293 -2.52 -17.65 -11.64
N GLU A 294 -2.17 -18.83 -12.16
CA GLU A 294 -3.00 -19.53 -13.13
C GLU A 294 -4.41 -19.77 -12.59
N ASP A 295 -4.62 -19.99 -11.29
CA ASP A 295 -5.95 -20.27 -10.75
C ASP A 295 -6.82 -19.00 -10.66
N ILE A 296 -6.23 -17.82 -10.40
CA ILE A 296 -6.95 -16.53 -10.39
C ILE A 296 -7.25 -16.06 -11.84
N TRP A 297 -6.36 -16.40 -12.77
CA TRP A 297 -6.35 -15.82 -14.13
C TRP A 297 -6.64 -16.82 -15.26
N ALA A 298 -6.85 -18.11 -14.96
CA ALA A 298 -7.17 -19.14 -15.96
C ALA A 298 -8.53 -18.81 -16.60
N GLY A 299 -8.48 -18.45 -17.89
CA GLY A 299 -9.67 -18.13 -18.68
C GLY A 299 -10.12 -16.67 -18.59
N VAL A 300 -9.41 -15.81 -17.85
CA VAL A 300 -9.80 -14.41 -17.64
C VAL A 300 -8.75 -13.52 -18.30
N LYS A 301 -9.00 -13.15 -19.58
CA LYS A 301 -8.21 -12.17 -20.35
C LYS A 301 -9.11 -11.00 -20.78
N PRO A 302 -8.61 -9.75 -20.78
CA PRO A 302 -9.37 -8.67 -21.37
C PRO A 302 -9.53 -8.93 -22.87
N ASP A 303 -10.57 -8.36 -23.47
CA ASP A 303 -10.70 -8.34 -24.91
C ASP A 303 -9.52 -7.60 -25.57
N ALA A 304 -9.47 -7.64 -26.90
CA ALA A 304 -8.39 -7.00 -27.67
C ALA A 304 -8.28 -5.48 -27.43
N ALA A 305 -9.29 -4.85 -26.83
CA ALA A 305 -9.33 -3.43 -26.48
C ALA A 305 -8.99 -3.17 -24.99
N GLY A 306 -8.66 -4.21 -24.21
CA GLY A 306 -8.36 -4.08 -22.79
C GLY A 306 -9.60 -4.06 -21.88
N LYS A 307 -10.81 -4.29 -22.41
CA LYS A 307 -12.06 -4.28 -21.64
C LYS A 307 -12.40 -5.67 -21.10
N TRP A 308 -13.06 -5.70 -19.95
CA TRP A 308 -13.50 -6.92 -19.28
C TRP A 308 -15.02 -6.97 -19.26
N SER A 309 -15.63 -8.10 -19.66
CA SER A 309 -17.07 -8.31 -19.50
C SER A 309 -17.43 -8.65 -18.05
N ASP A 310 -18.68 -8.42 -17.67
CA ASP A 310 -19.18 -8.75 -16.32
C ASP A 310 -18.96 -10.22 -15.96
N SER A 311 -19.10 -11.12 -16.94
CA SER A 311 -18.83 -12.55 -16.76
C SER A 311 -17.35 -12.87 -16.47
N MET A 312 -16.41 -12.10 -17.01
CA MET A 312 -14.98 -12.26 -16.75
C MET A 312 -14.61 -11.74 -15.36
N MET A 313 -15.21 -10.64 -14.95
CA MET A 313 -15.05 -10.11 -13.59
C MET A 313 -15.59 -11.08 -12.55
N GLN A 314 -16.78 -11.65 -12.77
CA GLN A 314 -17.35 -12.69 -11.90
C GLN A 314 -16.47 -13.95 -11.82
N ALA A 315 -15.82 -14.35 -12.91
CA ALA A 315 -14.90 -15.49 -12.91
C ALA A 315 -13.62 -15.20 -12.09
N ALA A 316 -13.01 -14.02 -12.25
CA ALA A 316 -11.88 -13.59 -11.43
C ALA A 316 -12.25 -13.45 -9.95
N GLU A 317 -13.44 -12.90 -9.65
CA GLU A 317 -13.97 -12.79 -8.30
C GLU A 317 -14.23 -14.16 -7.67
N LYS A 318 -14.76 -15.13 -8.43
CA LYS A 318 -14.98 -16.51 -7.99
C LYS A 318 -13.67 -17.25 -7.74
N ALA A 319 -12.67 -17.05 -8.61
CA ALA A 319 -11.35 -17.63 -8.44
C ALA A 319 -10.59 -17.02 -7.25
N ALA A 320 -10.75 -15.72 -7.03
CA ALA A 320 -10.22 -15.03 -5.86
C ALA A 320 -11.01 -15.27 -4.57
N ALA A 321 -12.28 -15.72 -4.66
CA ALA A 321 -13.08 -16.17 -3.54
C ALA A 321 -12.73 -17.60 -3.10
N ALA A 322 -11.91 -18.33 -3.86
CA ALA A 322 -11.35 -19.58 -3.38
C ALA A 322 -10.38 -19.29 -2.24
N GLU A 323 -10.54 -19.97 -1.09
CA GLU A 323 -9.69 -19.72 0.07
C GLU A 323 -8.20 -19.93 -0.27
N PRO A 324 -7.31 -19.04 0.22
CA PRO A 324 -5.89 -19.22 0.05
C PRO A 324 -5.45 -20.52 0.71
N LYS A 325 -4.99 -21.50 -0.07
CA LYS A 325 -4.53 -22.78 0.47
C LYS A 325 -3.22 -22.59 1.22
N THR A 326 -3.15 -23.11 2.43
CA THR A 326 -1.91 -23.21 3.20
C THR A 326 -0.90 -24.09 2.45
N LYS A 327 0.40 -23.89 2.68
CA LYS A 327 1.45 -24.78 2.16
C LYS A 327 1.21 -26.27 2.51
N LYS A 328 0.52 -26.53 3.62
CA LYS A 328 0.14 -27.88 4.07
C LYS A 328 -0.96 -28.48 3.19
N GLU A 329 -1.97 -27.68 2.82
CA GLU A 329 -3.07 -28.09 1.93
C GLU A 329 -2.59 -28.33 0.51
N VAL A 330 -1.75 -27.43 -0.04
CA VAL A 330 -1.16 -27.62 -1.37
C VAL A 330 -0.30 -28.89 -1.41
N LYS A 331 0.54 -29.15 -0.39
CA LYS A 331 1.29 -30.41 -0.29
C LYS A 331 0.39 -31.64 -0.20
N LYS A 332 -0.79 -31.53 0.45
CA LYS A 332 -1.77 -32.61 0.55
C LYS A 332 -2.44 -32.88 -0.79
N GLU A 333 -2.77 -31.85 -1.56
CA GLU A 333 -3.34 -31.95 -2.89
C GLU A 333 -2.36 -32.50 -3.92
N MET A 334 -1.13 -31.98 -3.99
CA MET A 334 -0.09 -32.51 -4.88
C MET A 334 0.18 -34.00 -4.63
N ARG A 335 0.07 -34.44 -3.36
CA ARG A 335 0.15 -35.86 -2.99
C ARG A 335 -1.08 -36.66 -3.44
N LYS A 336 -2.28 -36.07 -3.44
CA LYS A 336 -3.52 -36.69 -3.96
C LYS A 336 -3.49 -36.80 -5.48
N GLU A 337 -3.12 -35.74 -6.20
CA GLU A 337 -2.99 -35.72 -7.66
C GLU A 337 -1.95 -36.73 -8.16
N LYS A 338 -0.77 -36.78 -7.52
CA LYS A 338 0.25 -37.82 -7.83
C LYS A 338 -0.26 -39.25 -7.57
N LYS A 339 -1.16 -39.45 -6.62
CA LYS A 339 -1.79 -40.76 -6.36
C LYS A 339 -2.90 -41.08 -7.35
N GLN A 340 -3.65 -40.09 -7.83
CA GLN A 340 -4.69 -40.26 -8.85
C GLN A 340 -4.09 -40.48 -10.25
N GLY A 341 -3.05 -39.73 -10.64
CA GLY A 341 -2.32 -39.96 -11.90
C GLY A 341 -1.62 -41.33 -11.95
N LYS A 342 -1.15 -41.84 -10.80
CA LYS A 342 -0.64 -43.23 -10.69
C LYS A 342 -1.73 -44.31 -10.75
N LYS A 343 -3.00 -43.97 -10.53
CA LYS A 343 -4.15 -44.88 -10.65
C LYS A 343 -4.77 -44.88 -12.04
N GLN A 344 -4.56 -43.83 -12.84
CA GLN A 344 -5.01 -43.76 -14.24
C GLN A 344 -3.99 -44.37 -15.22
N ASN A 345 -2.74 -44.55 -14.81
CA ASN A 345 -1.69 -45.23 -15.58
C ASN A 345 -1.44 -46.69 -15.12
N LYS A 346 -2.44 -47.32 -14.51
CA LYS A 346 -2.47 -48.76 -14.18
C LYS A 346 -3.76 -49.34 -14.72
#